data_AF-A0A8C9T1E8-F1
#
_entry.id   AF-A0A8C9T1E8-F1
#
_cell.length_a   1.000
_cell.length_b   1.000
_cell.length_c   1.000
_cell.angle_alpha   90.00
_cell.angle_beta   90.00
_cell.angle_gamma   90.00
#
_symmetry.space_group_name_H-M   'P 1'
#
loop_
_entity.id
_entity.type
_entity.pdbx_description
1 polymer ?
#
loop_
_entity_poly.entity_id
_entity_poly.type
_entity_poly.pdbx_seq_one_letter_code
_entity_poly.pdbx_strand_id
1 'polypeptide(L)'
;MSFRKEMEKYRDVDEDELLRALSEEELQRLEDELEELDPDNALLPAGLRQKDQTKKAPTGSFQRDSLLAHLEKQAREHPDKEDLVPYTGEKRGKVWVPKKKAVDPIMEDVTLEPELEEALANATDAELCDIAAILGMHTLMSNQQYYEALASSTIVNKQGLNSVIQCTQYKSVPDEQPNSTDVEETLQKIKSNDASLVEVNLNNIKNIPVPTLKAYAEALKTNTVVQKLSIVGTRSNDPVAHAMAEMLKVNTTLKSLNVESNFITGAGILALVEALQFNTTLLELKIDNQSQPLGNKVEMEIANMLEKNTTLLKFGYHFTQQGPRLRGSNAMMNNNDLGEFARASGENFKKCTYYYPFMQSKTQLYKEIL
;
A
#
# COMPACT_ATOMS: atom_id res chain seq x y z
N MET A 1 -33.55 -11.14 -12.78
CA MET A 1 -34.15 -9.95 -13.42
C MET A 1 -33.85 -8.75 -12.54
N SER A 2 -33.60 -7.57 -13.10
CA SER A 2 -33.24 -6.40 -12.29
C SER A 2 -34.42 -6.02 -11.40
N PHE A 3 -34.23 -6.01 -10.07
CA PHE A 3 -35.20 -5.64 -9.03
C PHE A 3 -35.98 -4.35 -9.39
N ARG A 4 -35.32 -3.43 -10.11
CA ARG A 4 -35.89 -2.17 -10.58
C ARG A 4 -37.07 -2.34 -11.55
N LYS A 5 -37.09 -3.41 -12.34
CA LYS A 5 -38.14 -3.71 -13.34
C LYS A 5 -39.40 -4.31 -12.69
N GLU A 6 -39.27 -5.00 -11.57
CA GLU A 6 -40.41 -5.56 -10.84
C GLU A 6 -41.12 -4.52 -9.97
N MET A 7 -40.43 -3.46 -9.53
CA MET A 7 -41.03 -2.36 -8.77
C MET A 7 -41.79 -1.34 -9.64
N GLU A 8 -41.61 -1.37 -10.97
CA GLU A 8 -42.34 -0.46 -11.88
C GLU A 8 -43.84 -0.73 -11.91
N LYS A 9 -44.28 -1.98 -11.69
CA LYS A 9 -45.71 -2.34 -11.65
C LYS A 9 -46.48 -1.74 -10.47
N TYR A 10 -45.78 -1.24 -9.45
CA TYR A 10 -46.36 -0.62 -8.27
C TYR A 10 -46.19 0.90 -8.25
N ARG A 11 -45.59 1.50 -9.29
CA ARG A 11 -45.29 2.94 -9.31
C ARG A 11 -46.54 3.81 -9.48
N ASP A 12 -47.58 3.27 -10.12
CA ASP A 12 -48.79 4.00 -10.52
C ASP A 12 -50.07 3.42 -9.86
N VAL A 13 -49.94 2.77 -8.70
CA VAL A 13 -51.09 2.23 -7.96
C VAL A 13 -51.74 3.36 -7.17
N ASP A 14 -53.05 3.55 -7.31
CA ASP A 14 -53.81 4.53 -6.52
C ASP A 14 -54.05 3.98 -5.11
N GLU A 15 -53.19 4.39 -4.19
CA GLU A 15 -53.22 3.97 -2.78
C GLU A 15 -54.53 4.37 -2.09
N ASP A 16 -55.14 5.51 -2.47
CA ASP A 16 -56.36 6.02 -1.84
C ASP A 16 -57.61 5.25 -2.29
N GLU A 17 -57.60 4.69 -3.49
CA GLU A 17 -58.67 3.79 -3.98
C GLU A 17 -58.62 2.44 -3.24
N LEU A 18 -57.42 1.89 -3.04
CA LEU A 18 -57.23 0.63 -2.32
C LEU A 18 -57.61 0.75 -0.84
N LEU A 19 -57.24 1.85 -0.17
CA LEU A 19 -57.58 2.09 1.23
C LEU A 19 -59.09 2.27 1.44
N ARG A 20 -59.80 2.87 0.47
CA ARG A 20 -61.27 2.99 0.50
C ARG A 20 -62.01 1.68 0.26
N ALA A 21 -61.36 0.72 -0.41
CA ALA A 21 -61.95 -0.59 -0.67
C ALA A 21 -61.84 -1.55 0.53
N LEU A 22 -61.00 -1.23 1.52
CA LEU A 22 -60.82 -2.02 2.73
C LEU A 22 -61.91 -1.74 3.77
N SER A 23 -62.34 -2.79 4.47
CA SER A 23 -63.27 -2.66 5.60
C SER A 23 -62.55 -2.10 6.84
N GLU A 24 -63.31 -1.53 7.78
CA GLU A 24 -62.77 -0.93 9.01
C GLU A 24 -61.96 -1.93 9.85
N GLU A 25 -62.36 -3.21 9.86
CA GLU A 25 -61.62 -4.28 10.53
C GLU A 25 -60.31 -4.66 9.84
N GLU A 26 -60.24 -4.52 8.51
CA GLU A 26 -59.03 -4.80 7.74
C GLU A 26 -58.04 -3.65 7.83
N LEU A 27 -58.54 -2.40 7.84
CA LEU A 27 -57.74 -1.21 8.15
C LEU A 27 -57.11 -1.31 9.52
N GLN A 28 -57.87 -1.77 10.52
CA GLN A 28 -57.36 -1.91 11.88
C GLN A 28 -56.29 -3.01 12.00
N ARG A 29 -56.45 -4.14 11.29
CA ARG A 29 -55.39 -5.16 11.21
C ARG A 29 -54.14 -4.67 10.50
N LEU A 30 -54.29 -3.86 9.45
CA LEU A 30 -53.17 -3.28 8.74
C LEU A 30 -52.38 -2.30 9.64
N GLU A 31 -53.10 -1.55 10.47
CA GLU A 31 -52.52 -0.67 11.49
C GLU A 31 -51.74 -1.47 12.53
N ASP A 32 -52.32 -2.57 13.04
CA ASP A 32 -51.65 -3.47 13.99
C ASP A 32 -50.39 -4.14 13.36
N GLU A 33 -50.44 -4.57 12.09
CA GLU A 33 -49.29 -5.13 11.37
C GLU A 33 -48.17 -4.09 11.16
N LEU A 34 -48.53 -2.82 10.91
CA LEU A 34 -47.56 -1.73 10.83
C LEU A 34 -46.90 -1.45 12.20
N GLU A 35 -47.59 -1.69 13.31
CA GLU A 35 -47.03 -1.53 14.66
C GLU A 35 -46.03 -2.63 15.05
N GLU A 36 -46.13 -3.83 14.45
CA GLU A 36 -45.27 -4.99 14.73
C GLU A 36 -44.04 -5.14 13.81
N LEU A 37 -43.77 -4.15 12.94
CA LEU A 37 -42.64 -4.21 12.02
C LEU A 37 -41.27 -4.20 12.73
N ASP A 38 -40.40 -5.15 12.35
CA ASP A 38 -39.04 -5.30 12.89
C ASP A 38 -38.19 -4.03 12.59
N PRO A 39 -37.75 -3.28 13.62
CA PRO A 39 -36.97 -2.05 13.45
C PRO A 39 -35.62 -2.29 12.76
N ASP A 40 -35.10 -3.52 12.77
CA ASP A 40 -33.83 -3.89 12.14
C ASP A 40 -33.99 -4.40 10.69
N ASN A 41 -35.21 -4.40 10.14
CA ASN A 41 -35.45 -4.88 8.78
C ASN A 41 -34.82 -3.95 7.73
N ALA A 42 -33.75 -4.44 7.10
CA ALA A 42 -32.97 -3.74 6.08
C ALA A 42 -33.76 -3.37 4.81
N LEU A 43 -34.96 -3.92 4.61
CA LEU A 43 -35.83 -3.63 3.47
C LEU A 43 -36.79 -2.46 3.70
N LEU A 44 -36.98 -2.00 4.95
CA LEU A 44 -37.86 -0.86 5.26
C LEU A 44 -37.15 0.48 4.98
N PRO A 45 -37.83 1.52 4.46
CA PRO A 45 -37.28 2.88 4.41
C PRO A 45 -36.91 3.40 5.80
N ALA A 46 -35.83 4.19 5.91
CA ALA A 46 -35.29 4.65 7.20
C ALA A 46 -36.32 5.37 8.10
N GLY A 47 -37.26 6.13 7.51
CA GLY A 47 -38.33 6.80 8.26
C GLY A 47 -39.40 5.87 8.83
N LEU A 48 -39.50 4.63 8.33
CA LEU A 48 -40.45 3.61 8.80
C LEU A 48 -39.80 2.59 9.76
N ARG A 49 -38.48 2.64 9.95
CA ARG A 49 -37.76 1.79 10.90
C ARG A 49 -37.83 2.29 12.34
N GLN A 50 -38.08 3.60 12.50
CA GLN A 50 -38.02 4.26 13.79
C GLN A 50 -39.39 4.86 14.11
N LYS A 51 -40.10 4.25 15.07
CA LYS A 51 -41.35 4.79 15.61
C LYS A 51 -41.10 6.20 16.15
N ASP A 52 -41.93 7.17 15.76
CA ASP A 52 -41.99 8.45 16.48
C ASP A 52 -42.66 8.18 17.83
N GLN A 53 -41.86 8.03 18.88
CA GLN A 53 -42.33 7.68 20.22
C GLN A 53 -42.87 8.91 20.98
N THR A 54 -42.99 10.06 20.32
CA THR A 54 -43.37 11.30 20.98
C THR A 54 -44.88 11.57 20.82
N LYS A 55 -45.60 11.54 21.95
CA LYS A 55 -47.01 12.02 22.01
C LYS A 55 -47.12 13.56 22.02
N LYS A 56 -46.00 14.26 21.85
CA LYS A 56 -45.91 15.72 22.00
C LYS A 56 -45.97 16.35 20.63
N ALA A 57 -46.88 17.32 20.44
CA ALA A 57 -46.89 18.13 19.23
C ALA A 57 -45.52 18.85 19.06
N PRO A 58 -45.04 19.05 17.82
CA PRO A 58 -43.75 19.67 17.57
C PRO A 58 -43.67 21.05 18.23
N THR A 59 -42.83 21.17 19.25
CA THR A 59 -42.57 22.44 19.95
C THR A 59 -41.59 23.30 19.15
N GLY A 60 -42.07 23.85 18.03
CA GLY A 60 -41.40 24.92 17.28
C GLY A 60 -39.96 24.64 16.81
N SER A 61 -39.25 25.70 16.42
CA SER A 61 -37.85 25.64 16.00
C SER A 61 -36.91 25.33 17.17
N PHE A 62 -35.89 24.51 16.94
CA PHE A 62 -34.89 24.10 17.91
C PHE A 62 -34.22 25.30 18.63
N GLN A 63 -34.37 25.40 19.95
CA GLN A 63 -33.69 26.38 20.81
C GLN A 63 -32.66 25.68 21.70
N ARG A 64 -31.38 25.81 21.34
CA ARG A 64 -30.25 25.12 21.99
C ARG A 64 -30.13 25.42 23.48
N ASP A 65 -30.28 26.68 23.87
CA ASP A 65 -30.04 27.11 25.25
C ASP A 65 -31.10 26.59 26.22
N SER A 66 -32.37 26.57 25.78
CA SER A 66 -33.49 25.99 26.51
C SER A 66 -33.33 24.47 26.71
N LEU A 67 -32.80 23.78 25.71
CA LEU A 67 -32.50 22.34 25.81
C LEU A 67 -31.38 22.07 26.82
N LEU A 68 -30.29 22.84 26.77
CA LEU A 68 -29.18 22.70 27.72
C LEU A 68 -29.65 22.92 29.16
N ALA A 69 -30.46 23.97 29.41
CA ALA A 69 -31.01 24.23 30.73
C ALA A 69 -31.94 23.11 31.22
N HIS A 70 -32.73 22.51 30.32
CA HIS A 70 -33.58 21.36 30.65
C HIS A 70 -32.75 20.12 31.02
N LEU A 71 -31.70 19.82 30.24
CA LEU A 71 -30.81 18.68 30.48
C LEU A 71 -30.02 18.84 31.78
N GLU A 72 -29.51 20.04 32.07
CA GLU A 72 -28.84 20.33 33.35
C GLU A 72 -29.78 20.17 34.55
N LYS A 73 -31.03 20.63 34.41
CA LYS A 73 -32.05 20.46 35.45
C LYS A 73 -32.37 18.98 35.66
N GLN A 74 -32.56 18.23 34.59
CA GLN A 74 -32.84 16.79 34.64
C GLN A 74 -31.67 16.00 35.25
N ALA A 75 -30.43 16.35 34.89
CA ALA A 75 -29.23 15.73 35.46
C ALA A 75 -29.08 16.01 36.96
N ARG A 76 -29.52 17.19 37.43
CA ARG A 76 -29.49 17.56 38.86
C ARG A 76 -30.61 16.90 39.67
N GLU A 77 -31.77 16.69 39.06
CA GLU A 77 -32.94 16.08 39.71
C GLU A 77 -32.88 14.55 39.72
N HIS A 78 -32.20 13.94 38.75
CA HIS A 78 -32.01 12.50 38.73
C HIS A 78 -31.00 12.10 39.81
N PRO A 79 -31.39 11.27 40.80
CA PRO A 79 -30.45 10.83 41.82
C PRO A 79 -29.36 9.96 41.20
N ASP A 80 -28.13 10.11 41.72
CA ASP A 80 -27.02 9.22 41.37
C ASP A 80 -27.38 7.79 41.75
N LYS A 81 -27.11 6.85 40.85
CA LYS A 81 -27.33 5.43 41.11
C LYS A 81 -26.32 4.96 42.15
N GLU A 82 -26.77 4.20 43.14
CA GLU A 82 -25.86 3.61 44.13
C GLU A 82 -24.85 2.68 43.46
N ASP A 83 -23.58 2.85 43.82
CA ASP A 83 -22.50 1.98 43.37
C ASP A 83 -22.73 0.56 43.87
N LEU A 84 -22.76 -0.42 42.96
CA LEU A 84 -22.86 -1.86 43.28
C LEU A 84 -21.74 -2.35 44.20
N VAL A 85 -20.61 -1.64 44.22
CA VAL A 85 -19.48 -1.89 45.12
C VAL A 85 -19.12 -0.55 45.78
N PRO A 86 -19.31 -0.40 47.10
CA PRO A 86 -19.00 0.86 47.77
C PRO A 86 -17.52 1.18 47.63
N TYR A 87 -17.21 2.39 47.16
CA TYR A 87 -15.85 2.88 47.02
C TYR A 87 -15.14 2.87 48.39
N THR A 88 -14.17 1.97 48.56
CA THR A 88 -13.48 1.73 49.84
C THR A 88 -12.41 2.78 50.17
N GLY A 89 -12.16 3.76 49.30
CA GLY A 89 -11.16 4.82 49.53
C GLY A 89 -9.69 4.36 49.51
N GLU A 90 -9.43 3.06 49.43
CA GLU A 90 -8.08 2.50 49.40
C GLU A 90 -7.48 2.59 47.99
N LYS A 91 -6.53 3.52 47.81
CA LYS A 91 -5.71 3.57 46.59
C LYS A 91 -4.78 2.36 46.55
N ARG A 92 -5.14 1.32 45.79
CA ARG A 92 -4.22 0.21 45.50
C ARG A 92 -3.09 0.70 44.57
N GLY A 93 -1.87 0.70 45.09
CA GLY A 93 -0.65 1.04 44.33
C GLY A 93 0.17 2.13 44.99
N LYS A 94 1.44 2.27 44.59
CA LYS A 94 2.29 3.37 45.05
C LYS A 94 1.64 4.69 44.65
N VAL A 95 1.49 5.61 45.60
CA VAL A 95 1.01 6.97 45.33
C VAL A 95 1.86 7.53 44.20
N TRP A 96 1.22 7.85 43.08
CA TRP A 96 1.90 8.46 41.96
C TRP A 96 2.48 9.80 42.45
N VAL A 97 3.80 9.84 42.56
CA VAL A 97 4.52 11.09 42.78
C VAL A 97 4.64 11.72 41.39
N PRO A 98 4.08 12.94 41.18
CA PRO A 98 4.30 13.65 39.94
C PRO A 98 5.79 13.72 39.71
N LYS A 99 6.27 13.20 38.57
CA LYS A 99 7.63 13.50 38.13
C LYS A 99 7.71 15.02 38.12
N LYS A 100 8.66 15.61 38.88
CA LYS A 100 8.95 17.04 38.75
C LYS A 100 9.10 17.28 37.26
N LYS A 101 8.25 18.12 36.67
CA LYS A 101 8.47 18.58 35.30
C LYS A 101 9.92 19.05 35.30
N ALA A 102 10.73 18.54 34.37
CA ALA A 102 11.98 19.21 34.08
C ALA A 102 11.59 20.68 33.89
N VAL A 103 12.18 21.56 34.68
CA VAL A 103 12.03 22.99 34.47
C VAL A 103 12.33 23.14 32.99
N ASP A 104 11.36 23.66 32.22
CA ASP A 104 11.59 23.95 30.81
C ASP A 104 12.95 24.64 30.75
N PRO A 105 13.87 24.20 29.86
CA PRO A 105 15.16 24.86 29.75
C PRO A 105 14.85 26.34 29.69
N ILE A 106 15.45 27.09 30.64
CA ILE A 106 15.29 28.53 30.78
C ILE A 106 15.24 29.05 29.35
N MET A 107 14.13 29.70 28.96
CA MET A 107 14.12 30.45 27.71
C MET A 107 15.30 31.40 27.82
N GLU A 108 16.44 31.02 27.24
CA GLU A 108 17.49 31.96 26.93
C GLU A 108 16.78 32.97 26.05
N ASP A 109 16.68 34.21 26.53
CA ASP A 109 16.41 35.32 25.64
C ASP A 109 17.54 35.29 24.63
N VAL A 110 17.27 34.68 23.48
CA VAL A 110 18.18 34.65 22.35
C VAL A 110 18.17 36.07 21.81
N THR A 111 19.06 36.91 22.36
CA THR A 111 19.33 38.23 21.81
C THR A 111 20.02 38.02 20.48
N LEU A 112 19.29 38.28 19.40
CA LEU A 112 19.84 38.18 18.06
C LEU A 112 20.67 39.43 17.78
N GLU A 113 21.59 39.33 16.83
CA GLU A 113 22.31 40.53 16.38
C GLU A 113 21.30 41.53 15.81
N PRO A 114 21.47 42.85 16.03
CA PRO A 114 20.48 43.85 15.64
C PRO A 114 20.17 43.83 14.14
N GLU A 115 21.14 43.44 13.30
CA GLU A 115 20.96 43.25 11.86
C GLU A 115 20.05 42.06 11.53
N LEU A 116 20.13 40.97 12.31
CA LEU A 116 19.27 39.78 12.15
C LEU A 116 17.86 40.04 12.69
N GLU A 117 17.71 40.78 13.78
CA GLU A 117 16.40 41.19 14.30
C GLU A 117 15.67 42.09 13.30
N GLU A 118 16.37 43.05 12.70
CA GLU A 118 15.81 43.92 11.65
C GLU A 118 15.45 43.11 10.39
N ALA A 119 16.30 42.17 9.98
CA ALA A 119 16.02 41.30 8.84
C ALA A 119 14.80 40.39 9.07
N LEU A 120 14.67 39.79 10.27
CA LEU A 120 13.53 38.96 10.64
C LEU A 120 12.24 39.78 10.79
N ALA A 121 12.33 41.00 11.32
CA ALA A 121 11.18 41.89 11.45
C ALA A 121 10.65 42.40 10.11
N ASN A 122 11.52 42.54 9.11
CA ASN A 122 11.16 42.97 7.75
C ASN A 122 10.86 41.80 6.78
N ALA A 123 11.15 40.55 7.18
CA ALA A 123 10.90 39.37 6.35
C ALA A 123 9.40 39.13 6.16
N THR A 124 9.03 38.69 4.96
CA THR A 124 7.65 38.30 4.66
C THR A 124 7.32 36.92 5.26
N ASP A 125 6.05 36.68 5.58
CA ASP A 125 5.59 35.36 6.10
C ASP A 125 5.99 34.19 5.20
N ALA A 126 6.15 34.44 3.90
CA ALA A 126 6.58 33.47 2.91
C ALA A 126 8.08 33.12 3.06
N GLU A 127 8.93 34.12 3.25
CA GLU A 127 10.38 33.93 3.52
C GLU A 127 10.60 33.25 4.88
N LEU A 128 9.81 33.61 5.88
CA LEU A 128 9.82 32.96 7.20
C LEU A 128 9.42 31.48 7.11
N CYS A 129 8.45 31.14 6.27
CA CYS A 129 8.08 29.73 6.02
C CYS A 129 9.24 28.94 5.38
N ASP A 130 9.94 29.51 4.40
CA ASP A 130 11.06 28.82 3.76
C ASP A 130 12.25 28.65 4.72
N ILE A 131 12.55 29.68 5.53
CA ILE A 131 13.56 29.60 6.59
C ILE A 131 13.20 28.51 7.61
N ALA A 132 11.94 28.46 8.05
CA ALA A 132 11.46 27.43 8.97
C ALA A 132 11.58 26.02 8.36
N ALA A 133 11.35 25.85 7.04
CA ALA A 133 11.49 24.56 6.38
C ALA A 133 12.97 24.11 6.30
N ILE A 134 13.87 25.03 5.97
CA ILE A 134 15.33 24.79 5.94
C ILE A 134 15.86 24.42 7.33
N LEU A 135 15.37 25.10 8.37
CA LEU A 135 15.70 24.83 9.77
C LEU A 135 15.02 23.56 10.32
N GLY A 136 14.15 22.90 9.54
CA GLY A 136 13.45 21.70 9.96
C GLY A 136 12.31 21.92 10.97
N MET A 137 11.80 23.15 11.09
CA MET A 137 10.67 23.51 11.95
C MET A 137 9.32 23.07 11.35
N HIS A 138 9.15 21.75 11.16
CA HIS A 138 7.95 21.15 10.57
C HIS A 138 6.67 21.37 11.40
N THR A 139 6.78 21.77 12.67
CA THR A 139 5.63 22.01 13.57
C THR A 139 4.92 23.33 13.31
N LEU A 140 5.58 24.28 12.63
CA LEU A 140 5.05 25.61 12.37
C LEU A 140 4.31 25.72 11.03
N MET A 141 4.27 24.64 10.24
CA MET A 141 3.73 24.64 8.87
C MET A 141 3.02 23.33 8.53
N SER A 142 2.24 23.35 7.45
CA SER A 142 1.64 22.13 6.92
C SER A 142 2.68 21.26 6.21
N ASN A 143 2.42 19.94 6.15
CA ASN A 143 3.27 19.00 5.41
C ASN A 143 3.46 19.42 3.94
N GLN A 144 2.41 19.96 3.31
CA GLN A 144 2.48 20.42 1.93
C GLN A 144 3.47 21.58 1.78
N GLN A 145 3.38 22.59 2.64
CA GLN A 145 4.29 23.74 2.63
C GLN A 145 5.74 23.32 2.89
N TYR A 146 5.94 22.40 3.83
CA TYR A 146 7.27 21.86 4.13
C TYR A 146 7.92 21.19 2.91
N TYR A 147 7.20 20.28 2.24
CA TYR A 147 7.75 19.59 1.07
C TYR A 147 7.86 20.49 -0.16
N GLU A 148 6.97 21.47 -0.34
CA GLU A 148 7.07 22.46 -1.42
C GLU A 148 8.30 23.36 -1.25
N ALA A 149 8.56 23.83 -0.02
CA ALA A 149 9.74 24.64 0.31
C ALA A 149 11.05 23.86 0.11
N LEU A 150 11.07 22.55 0.40
CA LEU A 150 12.24 21.70 0.16
C LEU A 150 12.46 21.36 -1.31
N ALA A 151 11.38 21.20 -2.09
CA ALA A 151 11.46 20.78 -3.49
C ALA A 151 11.73 21.94 -4.47
N SER A 152 11.49 23.18 -4.06
CA SER A 152 11.63 24.37 -4.89
C SER A 152 12.80 25.23 -4.41
N SER A 153 13.56 25.80 -5.34
CA SER A 153 14.59 26.81 -5.05
C SER A 153 14.02 28.23 -4.97
N THR A 154 12.70 28.37 -4.98
CA THR A 154 11.97 29.66 -4.99
C THR A 154 10.80 29.61 -4.01
N ILE A 155 10.44 30.78 -3.45
CA ILE A 155 9.36 30.93 -2.47
C ILE A 155 8.02 30.49 -3.08
N VAL A 156 7.56 29.29 -2.71
CA VAL A 156 6.35 28.67 -3.28
C VAL A 156 5.11 29.09 -2.50
N ASN A 157 5.26 29.31 -1.20
CA ASN A 157 4.14 29.56 -0.29
C ASN A 157 3.89 31.07 -0.10
N LYS A 158 2.99 31.64 -0.90
CA LYS A 158 2.60 33.06 -0.78
C LYS A 158 1.49 33.32 0.25
N GLN A 159 1.00 32.29 0.94
CA GLN A 159 -0.17 32.38 1.82
C GLN A 159 0.21 32.49 3.31
N GLY A 160 1.50 32.39 3.64
CA GLY A 160 2.03 32.56 5.00
C GLY A 160 1.69 31.40 5.95
N LEU A 161 2.06 31.56 7.23
CA LEU A 161 1.88 30.56 8.30
C LEU A 161 0.41 30.26 8.61
N ASN A 162 -0.49 31.21 8.31
CA ASN A 162 -1.94 31.10 8.56
C ASN A 162 -2.75 30.59 7.35
N SER A 163 -2.09 29.99 6.36
CA SER A 163 -2.79 29.48 5.16
C SER A 163 -3.81 28.40 5.52
N VAL A 164 -4.99 28.46 4.91
CA VAL A 164 -5.98 27.38 5.01
C VAL A 164 -5.52 26.21 4.14
N ILE A 165 -5.47 25.00 4.71
CA ILE A 165 -5.10 23.78 3.97
C ILE A 165 -6.08 23.59 2.80
N GLN A 166 -5.55 23.63 1.57
CA GLN A 166 -6.33 23.39 0.35
C GLN A 166 -6.22 21.92 -0.07
N CYS A 167 -7.24 21.42 -0.77
CA CYS A 167 -7.15 20.11 -1.41
C CYS A 167 -6.03 20.12 -2.47
N THR A 168 -5.18 19.09 -2.47
CA THR A 168 -4.12 18.95 -3.47
C THR A 168 -4.72 18.85 -4.86
N GLN A 169 -4.31 19.73 -5.77
CA GLN A 169 -4.75 19.63 -7.17
C GLN A 169 -4.19 18.36 -7.80
N TYR A 170 -5.06 17.59 -8.46
CA TYR A 170 -4.65 16.40 -9.18
C TYR A 170 -3.69 16.81 -10.31
N LYS A 171 -2.42 16.42 -10.21
CA LYS A 171 -1.47 16.53 -11.31
C LYS A 171 -1.83 15.45 -12.33
N SER A 172 -2.41 15.85 -13.46
CA SER A 172 -2.62 14.92 -14.58
C SER A 172 -1.26 14.39 -15.02
N VAL A 173 -1.04 13.09 -14.83
CA VAL A 173 0.14 12.41 -15.38
C VAL A 173 -0.09 12.30 -16.89
N PRO A 174 0.77 12.87 -17.75
CA PRO A 174 0.66 12.67 -19.18
C PRO A 174 0.76 11.18 -19.49
N ASP A 175 -0.10 10.67 -20.35
CA ASP A 175 0.02 9.29 -20.81
C ASP A 175 1.36 9.10 -21.51
N GLU A 176 2.16 8.15 -21.06
CA GLU A 176 3.40 7.77 -21.74
C GLU A 176 3.07 7.26 -23.15
N GLN A 177 3.94 7.59 -24.10
CA GLN A 177 3.77 7.10 -25.46
C GLN A 177 3.82 5.56 -25.47
N PRO A 178 2.91 4.89 -26.21
CA PRO A 178 2.92 3.44 -26.34
C PRO A 178 4.27 2.94 -26.84
N ASN A 179 4.72 1.78 -26.34
CA ASN A 179 5.93 1.13 -26.82
C ASN A 179 5.81 0.84 -28.33
N SER A 180 6.78 1.34 -29.11
CA SER A 180 6.82 1.25 -30.57
C SER A 180 7.53 -0.01 -31.09
N THR A 181 7.92 -0.93 -30.20
CA THR A 181 8.65 -2.15 -30.56
C THR A 181 7.78 -3.09 -31.40
N ASP A 182 8.26 -3.46 -32.58
CA ASP A 182 7.61 -4.45 -33.45
C ASP A 182 7.88 -5.88 -32.94
N VAL A 183 6.80 -6.62 -32.65
CA VAL A 183 6.86 -7.94 -32.02
C VAL A 183 7.36 -8.99 -33.03
N GLU A 184 6.86 -8.98 -34.25
CA GLU A 184 7.22 -9.96 -35.26
C GLU A 184 8.67 -9.77 -35.74
N GLU A 185 9.09 -8.54 -36.00
CA GLU A 185 10.45 -8.22 -36.42
C GLU A 185 11.47 -8.58 -35.34
N THR A 186 11.19 -8.22 -34.08
CA THR A 186 12.09 -8.57 -32.97
C THR A 186 12.18 -10.08 -32.77
N LEU A 187 11.08 -10.82 -32.90
CA LEU A 187 11.12 -12.28 -32.84
C LEU A 187 12.00 -12.88 -33.95
N GLN A 188 11.97 -12.33 -35.17
CA GLN A 188 12.85 -12.78 -36.24
C GLN A 188 14.32 -12.47 -35.93
N LYS A 189 14.62 -11.28 -35.40
CA LYS A 189 15.99 -10.91 -34.99
C LYS A 189 16.55 -11.83 -33.90
N ILE A 190 15.71 -12.25 -32.95
CA ILE A 190 16.10 -13.22 -31.91
C ILE A 190 16.42 -14.57 -32.55
N LYS A 191 15.59 -15.04 -33.48
CA LYS A 191 15.81 -16.31 -34.21
C LYS A 191 17.06 -16.28 -35.08
N SER A 192 17.37 -15.15 -35.72
CA SER A 192 18.58 -14.98 -36.52
C SER A 192 19.83 -14.68 -35.68
N ASN A 193 19.71 -14.61 -34.34
CA ASN A 193 20.79 -14.28 -33.40
C ASN A 193 21.52 -12.98 -33.77
N ASP A 194 20.73 -11.94 -34.08
CA ASP A 194 21.26 -10.63 -34.45
C ASP A 194 22.16 -10.05 -33.34
N ALA A 195 23.40 -9.72 -33.67
CA ALA A 195 24.41 -9.19 -32.75
C ALA A 195 24.04 -7.83 -32.16
N SER A 196 23.15 -7.07 -32.81
CA SER A 196 22.71 -5.75 -32.35
C SER A 196 21.65 -5.81 -31.24
N LEU A 197 20.92 -6.94 -31.12
CA LEU A 197 19.77 -7.05 -30.24
C LEU A 197 20.16 -7.56 -28.84
N VAL A 198 20.69 -6.66 -28.01
CA VAL A 198 21.11 -6.98 -26.63
C VAL A 198 19.95 -6.92 -25.63
N GLU A 199 18.97 -6.05 -25.88
CA GLU A 199 17.85 -5.78 -24.97
C GLU A 199 16.53 -5.88 -25.74
N VAL A 200 15.60 -6.68 -25.20
CA VAL A 200 14.27 -6.89 -25.76
C VAL A 200 13.24 -6.37 -24.76
N ASN A 201 12.56 -5.30 -25.14
CA ASN A 201 11.56 -4.62 -24.30
C ASN A 201 10.18 -4.68 -24.97
N LEU A 202 9.30 -5.53 -24.45
CA LEU A 202 7.91 -5.66 -24.87
C LEU A 202 6.93 -5.07 -23.85
N ASN A 203 7.40 -4.16 -22.99
CA ASN A 203 6.59 -3.61 -21.91
C ASN A 203 5.39 -2.84 -22.45
N ASN A 204 4.24 -3.02 -21.79
CA ASN A 204 2.99 -2.31 -22.05
C ASN A 204 2.43 -2.47 -23.47
N ILE A 205 2.95 -3.42 -24.26
CA ILE A 205 2.38 -3.79 -25.56
C ILE A 205 1.13 -4.62 -25.31
N LYS A 206 -0.03 -4.05 -25.67
CA LYS A 206 -1.32 -4.70 -25.48
C LYS A 206 -1.52 -5.76 -26.57
N ASN A 207 -2.16 -6.87 -26.20
CA ASN A 207 -2.63 -7.93 -27.11
C ASN A 207 -1.56 -8.80 -27.79
N ILE A 208 -0.40 -9.01 -27.17
CA ILE A 208 0.53 -10.03 -27.67
C ILE A 208 -0.10 -11.42 -27.46
N PRO A 209 -0.23 -12.26 -28.51
CA PRO A 209 -0.74 -13.62 -28.35
C PRO A 209 0.18 -14.46 -27.48
N VAL A 210 -0.41 -15.27 -26.58
CA VAL A 210 0.34 -16.23 -25.75
C VAL A 210 1.26 -17.15 -26.57
N PRO A 211 0.85 -17.69 -27.75
CA PRO A 211 1.76 -18.48 -28.58
C PRO A 211 2.98 -17.69 -29.07
N THR A 212 2.84 -16.39 -29.32
CA THR A 212 3.95 -15.53 -29.72
C THR A 212 4.96 -15.41 -28.58
N LEU A 213 4.52 -15.12 -27.35
CA LEU A 213 5.41 -15.08 -26.17
C LEU A 213 6.09 -16.43 -25.89
N LYS A 214 5.40 -17.54 -26.12
CA LYS A 214 6.03 -18.87 -26.07
C LYS A 214 7.09 -19.03 -27.16
N ALA A 215 6.86 -18.51 -28.36
CA ALA A 215 7.85 -18.53 -29.44
C ALA A 215 9.09 -17.67 -29.11
N TYR A 216 8.94 -16.57 -28.36
CA TYR A 216 10.08 -15.84 -27.80
C TYR A 216 10.91 -16.71 -26.86
N ALA A 217 10.26 -17.39 -25.91
CA ALA A 217 10.94 -18.28 -24.98
C ALA A 217 11.69 -19.41 -25.72
N GLU A 218 11.07 -20.03 -26.72
CA GLU A 218 11.71 -21.06 -27.55
C GLU A 218 12.88 -20.51 -28.37
N ALA A 219 12.73 -19.34 -29.00
CA ALA A 219 13.81 -18.72 -29.77
C ALA A 219 15.01 -18.31 -28.88
N LEU A 220 14.74 -17.88 -27.65
CA LEU A 220 15.77 -17.50 -26.70
C LEU A 220 16.58 -18.69 -26.17
N LYS A 221 16.10 -19.93 -26.24
CA LYS A 221 16.89 -21.11 -25.82
C LYS A 221 18.25 -21.20 -26.51
N THR A 222 18.30 -20.86 -27.80
CA THR A 222 19.52 -20.92 -28.62
C THR A 222 20.17 -19.56 -28.88
N ASN A 223 19.57 -18.47 -28.39
CA ASN A 223 20.09 -17.13 -28.61
C ASN A 223 21.28 -16.83 -27.68
N THR A 224 22.34 -16.24 -28.23
CA THR A 224 23.59 -15.97 -27.52
C THR A 224 23.91 -14.48 -27.38
N VAL A 225 22.98 -13.59 -27.75
CA VAL A 225 23.20 -12.14 -27.77
C VAL A 225 22.33 -11.43 -26.74
N VAL A 226 21.05 -11.79 -26.63
CA VAL A 226 20.07 -11.11 -25.77
C VAL A 226 20.45 -11.31 -24.30
N GLN A 227 20.67 -10.19 -23.60
CA GLN A 227 21.03 -10.16 -22.18
C GLN A 227 19.86 -9.72 -21.29
N LYS A 228 18.88 -9.00 -21.84
CA LYS A 228 17.73 -8.51 -21.07
C LYS A 228 16.43 -8.75 -21.82
N LEU A 229 15.46 -9.32 -21.12
CA LEU A 229 14.09 -9.51 -21.61
C LEU A 229 13.11 -8.91 -20.62
N SER A 230 12.23 -8.05 -21.10
CA SER A 230 11.17 -7.43 -20.30
C SER A 230 9.82 -7.58 -21.01
N ILE A 231 8.84 -8.19 -20.32
CA ILE A 231 7.48 -8.44 -20.81
C ILE A 231 6.42 -7.92 -19.81
N VAL A 232 6.67 -6.75 -19.23
CA VAL A 232 5.83 -6.15 -18.19
C VAL A 232 4.49 -5.73 -18.77
N GLY A 233 3.37 -6.04 -18.10
CA GLY A 233 2.06 -5.56 -18.52
C GLY A 233 1.55 -6.16 -19.84
N THR A 234 2.05 -7.33 -20.24
CA THR A 234 1.71 -7.99 -21.53
C THR A 234 0.57 -9.00 -21.43
N ARG A 235 -0.06 -9.12 -20.25
CA ARG A 235 -1.06 -10.15 -19.92
C ARG A 235 -0.53 -11.59 -20.02
N SER A 236 0.75 -11.78 -19.70
CA SER A 236 1.37 -13.12 -19.64
C SER A 236 0.74 -13.98 -18.53
N ASN A 237 0.67 -15.29 -18.76
CA ASN A 237 0.07 -16.29 -17.85
C ASN A 237 1.01 -17.48 -17.62
N ASP A 238 0.58 -18.47 -16.82
CA ASP A 238 1.40 -19.63 -16.44
C ASP A 238 2.02 -20.40 -17.63
N PRO A 239 1.32 -20.64 -18.76
CA PRO A 239 1.94 -21.21 -19.95
C PRO A 239 3.17 -20.45 -20.47
N VAL A 240 3.16 -19.12 -20.39
CA VAL A 240 4.33 -18.30 -20.74
C VAL A 240 5.42 -18.47 -19.69
N ALA A 241 5.08 -18.45 -18.41
CA ALA A 241 6.04 -18.65 -17.32
C ALA A 241 6.74 -20.01 -17.39
N HIS A 242 6.01 -21.09 -17.70
CA HIS A 242 6.59 -22.42 -17.92
C HIS A 242 7.53 -22.45 -19.13
N ALA A 243 7.15 -21.82 -20.24
CA ALA A 243 8.03 -21.75 -21.41
C ALA A 243 9.32 -20.96 -21.10
N MET A 244 9.22 -19.87 -20.35
CA MET A 244 10.36 -19.10 -19.87
C MET A 244 11.22 -19.88 -18.88
N ALA A 245 10.62 -20.70 -18.00
CA ALA A 245 11.35 -21.59 -17.09
C ALA A 245 12.18 -22.63 -17.85
N GLU A 246 11.59 -23.28 -18.87
CA GLU A 246 12.31 -24.21 -19.74
C GLU A 246 13.40 -23.51 -20.55
N MET A 247 13.19 -22.25 -20.94
CA MET A 247 14.23 -21.43 -21.57
C MET A 247 15.39 -21.15 -20.62
N LEU A 248 15.12 -20.75 -19.37
CA LEU A 248 16.15 -20.47 -18.37
C LEU A 248 17.04 -21.67 -18.06
N LYS A 249 16.52 -22.91 -18.13
CA LYS A 249 17.34 -24.11 -17.93
C LYS A 249 18.41 -24.31 -19.01
N VAL A 250 18.20 -23.76 -20.21
CA VAL A 250 19.06 -23.97 -21.38
C VAL A 250 19.87 -22.73 -21.74
N ASN A 251 19.27 -21.55 -21.64
CA ASN A 251 19.89 -20.30 -22.03
C ASN A 251 21.01 -19.91 -21.04
N THR A 252 22.17 -19.54 -21.58
CA THR A 252 23.35 -19.15 -20.79
C THR A 252 23.81 -17.72 -21.07
N THR A 253 22.92 -16.86 -21.56
CA THR A 253 23.27 -15.48 -21.97
C THR A 253 22.42 -14.43 -21.26
N LEU A 254 21.15 -14.74 -21.00
CA LEU A 254 20.22 -13.84 -20.37
C LEU A 254 20.68 -13.52 -18.94
N LYS A 255 20.74 -12.22 -18.63
CA LYS A 255 21.15 -11.66 -17.33
C LYS A 255 19.99 -11.06 -16.56
N SER A 256 19.00 -10.49 -17.24
CA SER A 256 17.84 -9.85 -16.61
C SER A 256 16.55 -10.33 -17.26
N LEU A 257 15.61 -10.82 -16.44
CA LEU A 257 14.26 -11.20 -16.84
C LEU A 257 13.24 -10.43 -16.00
N ASN A 258 12.39 -9.66 -16.67
CA ASN A 258 11.28 -8.95 -16.03
C ASN A 258 9.91 -9.44 -16.53
N VAL A 259 9.12 -10.00 -15.61
CA VAL A 259 7.75 -10.48 -15.85
C VAL A 259 6.73 -9.83 -14.90
N GLU A 260 7.04 -8.65 -14.36
CA GLU A 260 6.15 -7.88 -13.48
C GLU A 260 4.80 -7.54 -14.14
N SER A 261 3.79 -7.25 -13.31
CA SER A 261 2.50 -6.73 -13.77
C SER A 261 1.79 -7.65 -14.79
N ASN A 262 1.79 -8.96 -14.52
CA ASN A 262 1.18 -9.98 -15.37
C ASN A 262 0.16 -10.84 -14.58
N PHE A 263 -0.37 -11.89 -15.21
CA PHE A 263 -1.35 -12.83 -14.65
C PHE A 263 -0.71 -14.20 -14.37
N ILE A 264 0.53 -14.19 -13.86
CA ILE A 264 1.25 -15.41 -13.50
C ILE A 264 0.87 -15.79 -12.07
N THR A 265 0.44 -17.02 -11.87
CA THR A 265 0.09 -17.55 -10.56
C THR A 265 1.33 -18.04 -9.81
N GLY A 266 1.15 -18.41 -8.54
CA GLY A 266 2.21 -19.04 -7.75
C GLY A 266 2.82 -20.28 -8.41
N ALA A 267 2.06 -21.05 -9.20
CA ALA A 267 2.58 -22.23 -9.90
C ALA A 267 3.55 -21.84 -11.03
N GLY A 268 3.21 -20.83 -11.83
CA GLY A 268 4.08 -20.32 -12.89
C GLY A 268 5.36 -19.68 -12.32
N ILE A 269 5.25 -18.93 -11.21
CA ILE A 269 6.42 -18.36 -10.53
C ILE A 269 7.33 -19.45 -9.95
N LEU A 270 6.77 -20.49 -9.33
CA LEU A 270 7.58 -21.60 -8.81
C LEU A 270 8.38 -22.28 -9.92
N ALA A 271 7.79 -22.48 -11.11
CA ALA A 271 8.51 -23.04 -12.24
C ALA A 271 9.71 -22.16 -12.67
N LEU A 272 9.54 -20.83 -12.68
CA LEU A 272 10.63 -19.90 -12.98
C LEU A 272 11.75 -19.98 -11.94
N VAL A 273 11.40 -20.01 -10.66
CA VAL A 273 12.38 -20.07 -9.56
C VAL A 273 13.07 -21.44 -9.50
N GLU A 274 12.34 -22.52 -9.79
CA GLU A 274 12.90 -23.88 -9.92
C GLU A 274 13.98 -23.94 -11.01
N ALA A 275 13.76 -23.27 -12.14
CA ALA A 275 14.71 -23.20 -13.24
C ALA A 275 16.02 -22.50 -12.85
N LEU A 276 16.02 -21.60 -11.86
CA LEU A 276 17.22 -20.92 -11.37
C LEU A 276 18.23 -21.88 -10.73
N GLN A 277 17.82 -23.07 -10.29
CA GLN A 277 18.77 -24.07 -9.78
C GLN A 277 19.71 -24.60 -10.87
N PHE A 278 19.27 -24.52 -12.14
CA PHE A 278 20.04 -24.99 -13.30
C PHE A 278 20.73 -23.83 -14.03
N ASN A 279 20.24 -22.61 -13.85
CA ASN A 279 20.76 -21.42 -14.50
C ASN A 279 21.81 -20.72 -13.62
N THR A 280 23.01 -20.49 -14.17
CA THR A 280 24.09 -19.76 -13.50
C THR A 280 24.42 -18.41 -14.14
N THR A 281 23.55 -17.89 -15.01
CA THR A 281 23.82 -16.69 -15.83
C THR A 281 22.87 -15.54 -15.52
N LEU A 282 21.65 -15.84 -15.06
CA LEU A 282 20.66 -14.85 -14.70
C LEU A 282 21.07 -14.16 -13.38
N LEU A 283 21.12 -12.84 -13.42
CA LEU A 283 21.53 -11.98 -12.30
C LEU A 283 20.31 -11.26 -11.68
N GLU A 284 19.28 -11.00 -12.48
CA GLU A 284 18.09 -10.26 -12.06
C GLU A 284 16.81 -10.96 -12.54
N LEU A 285 15.91 -11.23 -11.60
CA LEU A 285 14.57 -11.75 -11.87
C LEU A 285 13.55 -10.87 -11.16
N LYS A 286 12.64 -10.25 -11.92
CA LYS A 286 11.56 -9.41 -11.40
C LYS A 286 10.21 -10.05 -11.70
N ILE A 287 9.44 -10.29 -10.65
CA ILE A 287 8.16 -11.02 -10.70
C ILE A 287 7.03 -10.30 -9.94
N ASP A 288 7.26 -9.07 -9.47
CA ASP A 288 6.31 -8.37 -8.60
C ASP A 288 5.01 -7.95 -9.30
N ASN A 289 4.03 -7.50 -8.52
CA ASN A 289 2.75 -6.97 -8.99
C ASN A 289 1.96 -7.95 -9.88
N GLN A 290 1.96 -9.24 -9.57
CA GLN A 290 1.09 -10.20 -10.25
C GLN A 290 -0.38 -9.96 -9.88
N SER A 291 -1.30 -10.38 -10.76
CA SER A 291 -2.74 -10.21 -10.58
C SER A 291 -3.32 -10.78 -9.28
N GLN A 292 -2.65 -11.77 -8.69
CA GLN A 292 -3.05 -12.44 -7.46
C GLN A 292 -1.83 -12.60 -6.54
N PRO A 293 -2.03 -12.59 -5.21
CA PRO A 293 -0.96 -12.91 -4.27
C PRO A 293 -0.50 -14.36 -4.47
N LEU A 294 0.82 -14.60 -4.41
CA LEU A 294 1.40 -15.94 -4.64
C LEU A 294 1.01 -16.95 -3.55
N GLY A 295 0.81 -16.47 -2.32
CA GLY A 295 0.42 -17.25 -1.15
C GLY A 295 1.61 -17.75 -0.32
N ASN A 296 1.37 -17.91 0.99
CA ASN A 296 2.43 -18.14 1.99
C ASN A 296 3.28 -19.41 1.72
N LYS A 297 2.67 -20.49 1.25
CA LYS A 297 3.39 -21.75 0.93
C LYS A 297 4.36 -21.55 -0.23
N VAL A 298 3.93 -20.80 -1.24
CA VAL A 298 4.74 -20.49 -2.42
C VAL A 298 5.92 -19.61 -2.03
N GLU A 299 5.69 -18.57 -1.22
CA GLU A 299 6.78 -17.70 -0.74
C GLU A 299 7.86 -18.45 0.04
N MET A 300 7.47 -19.41 0.89
CA MET A 300 8.41 -20.26 1.62
C MET A 300 9.28 -21.10 0.68
N GLU A 301 8.67 -21.67 -0.36
CA GLU A 301 9.40 -22.47 -1.35
C GLU A 301 10.32 -21.59 -2.21
N ILE A 302 9.86 -20.40 -2.61
CA ILE A 302 10.71 -19.42 -3.31
C ILE A 302 11.97 -19.13 -2.48
N ALA A 303 11.83 -18.82 -1.19
CA ALA A 303 12.97 -18.56 -0.32
C ALA A 303 13.93 -19.77 -0.23
N ASN A 304 13.39 -20.99 -0.12
CA ASN A 304 14.18 -22.23 -0.11
C ASN A 304 14.99 -22.43 -1.40
N MET A 305 14.41 -22.09 -2.55
CA MET A 305 15.08 -22.22 -3.84
C MET A 305 16.10 -21.11 -4.10
N LEU A 306 15.82 -19.88 -3.65
CA LEU A 306 16.76 -18.76 -3.75
C LEU A 306 18.04 -19.02 -2.94
N GLU A 307 17.94 -19.68 -1.78
CA GLU A 307 19.11 -20.08 -0.99
C GLU A 307 20.03 -21.09 -1.69
N LYS A 308 19.49 -21.87 -2.63
CA LYS A 308 20.28 -22.85 -3.40
C LYS A 308 20.98 -22.23 -4.61
N ASN A 309 20.53 -21.07 -5.07
CA ASN A 309 21.13 -20.35 -6.19
C ASN A 309 22.17 -19.35 -5.69
N THR A 310 23.36 -19.38 -6.29
CA THR A 310 24.48 -18.50 -5.90
C THR A 310 24.79 -17.40 -6.92
N THR A 311 23.95 -17.23 -7.95
CA THR A 311 24.24 -16.34 -9.10
C THR A 311 23.31 -15.15 -9.18
N LEU A 312 22.07 -15.31 -8.72
CA LEU A 312 21.06 -14.26 -8.72
C LEU A 312 21.44 -13.19 -7.69
N LEU A 313 21.50 -11.94 -8.13
CA LEU A 313 21.89 -10.78 -7.31
C LEU A 313 20.69 -9.94 -6.92
N LYS A 314 19.63 -9.95 -7.74
CA LYS A 314 18.43 -9.15 -7.54
C LYS A 314 17.19 -10.00 -7.78
N PHE A 315 16.35 -10.10 -6.76
CA PHE A 315 15.04 -10.72 -6.85
C PHE A 315 13.96 -9.67 -6.56
N GLY A 316 13.26 -9.24 -7.61
CA GLY A 316 12.19 -8.25 -7.53
C GLY A 316 10.87 -8.89 -7.14
N TYR A 317 10.63 -8.99 -5.84
CA TYR A 317 9.36 -9.45 -5.29
C TYR A 317 9.17 -8.94 -3.86
N HIS A 318 7.97 -8.42 -3.56
CA HIS A 318 7.60 -8.10 -2.20
C HIS A 318 7.02 -9.32 -1.46
N PHE A 319 7.83 -9.98 -0.63
CA PHE A 319 7.37 -11.05 0.26
C PHE A 319 6.38 -10.54 1.30
N THR A 320 5.21 -11.17 1.42
CA THR A 320 4.24 -10.84 2.47
C THR A 320 4.69 -11.34 3.85
N GLN A 321 5.32 -12.52 3.91
CA GLN A 321 5.78 -13.12 5.16
C GLN A 321 7.20 -12.67 5.53
N GLN A 322 7.41 -12.31 6.81
CA GLN A 322 8.72 -11.83 7.29
C GLN A 322 9.82 -12.90 7.19
N GLY A 323 9.50 -14.17 7.40
CA GLY A 323 10.46 -15.29 7.33
C GLY A 323 11.10 -15.43 5.93
N PRO A 324 10.32 -15.73 4.88
CA PRO A 324 10.77 -15.72 3.49
C PRO A 324 11.46 -14.44 3.08
N ARG A 325 10.96 -13.28 3.52
CA ARG A 325 11.55 -11.97 3.22
C ARG A 325 13.00 -11.88 3.68
N LEU A 326 13.26 -12.23 4.95
CA LEU A 326 14.61 -12.18 5.51
C LEU A 326 15.53 -13.22 4.85
N ARG A 327 15.02 -14.44 4.63
CA ARG A 327 15.77 -15.52 3.95
C ARG A 327 16.16 -15.12 2.51
N GLY A 328 15.21 -14.61 1.74
CA GLY A 328 15.44 -14.12 0.38
C GLY A 328 16.43 -12.94 0.35
N SER A 329 16.29 -11.99 1.27
CA SER A 329 17.24 -10.87 1.41
C SER A 329 18.66 -11.34 1.74
N ASN A 330 18.80 -12.29 2.66
CA ASN A 330 20.10 -12.85 3.04
C ASN A 330 20.71 -13.65 1.88
N ALA A 331 19.92 -14.39 1.11
CA ALA A 331 20.40 -15.09 -0.08
C ALA A 331 20.97 -14.12 -1.12
N MET A 332 20.27 -13.01 -1.40
CA MET A 332 20.77 -11.99 -2.32
C MET A 332 22.00 -11.27 -1.78
N MET A 333 22.07 -11.00 -0.48
CA MET A 333 23.24 -10.40 0.17
C MET A 333 24.47 -11.31 0.03
N ASN A 334 24.33 -12.59 0.39
CA ASN A 334 25.40 -13.59 0.25
C ASN A 334 25.92 -13.68 -1.20
N ASN A 335 25.01 -13.64 -2.19
CA ASN A 335 25.41 -13.71 -3.59
C ASN A 335 26.15 -12.44 -4.07
N ASN A 336 25.73 -11.27 -3.60
CA ASN A 336 26.45 -10.02 -3.89
C ASN A 336 27.84 -10.01 -3.25
N ASP A 337 27.96 -10.46 -2.00
CA ASP A 337 29.24 -10.58 -1.29
C ASP A 337 30.19 -11.52 -2.06
N LEU A 338 29.71 -12.68 -2.50
CA LEU A 338 30.49 -13.61 -3.35
C LEU A 338 30.99 -12.94 -4.63
N GLY A 339 30.15 -12.11 -5.25
CA GLY A 339 30.52 -11.32 -6.43
C GLY A 339 31.57 -10.25 -6.15
N GLU A 340 31.54 -9.60 -4.98
CA GLU A 340 32.58 -8.66 -4.56
C GLU A 340 33.92 -9.37 -4.28
N PHE A 341 33.90 -10.49 -3.56
CA PHE A 341 35.10 -11.29 -3.31
C PHE A 341 35.74 -11.78 -4.61
N ALA A 342 34.96 -12.25 -5.58
CA ALA A 342 35.49 -12.68 -6.88
C ALA A 342 36.18 -11.54 -7.66
N ARG A 343 35.66 -10.31 -7.56
CA ARG A 343 36.31 -9.13 -8.17
C ARG A 343 37.61 -8.76 -7.46
N ALA A 344 37.68 -8.95 -6.15
CA ALA A 344 38.86 -8.66 -5.35
C ALA A 344 39.98 -9.71 -5.49
N SER A 345 39.65 -10.99 -5.69
CA SER A 345 40.61 -12.09 -5.77
C SER A 345 41.10 -12.42 -7.18
N GLY A 346 40.39 -12.00 -8.23
CA GLY A 346 40.78 -12.25 -9.63
C GLY A 346 40.69 -13.72 -10.09
N GLU A 347 40.13 -14.62 -9.29
CA GLU A 347 39.98 -16.05 -9.61
C GLU A 347 38.52 -16.45 -9.90
N ASN A 348 38.32 -17.32 -10.91
CA ASN A 348 37.03 -17.94 -11.24
C ASN A 348 36.69 -19.09 -10.27
N PHE A 349 35.45 -19.08 -9.79
CA PHE A 349 34.99 -19.75 -8.57
C PHE A 349 35.05 -21.29 -8.57
N LYS A 350 35.55 -21.87 -7.47
CA LYS A 350 35.13 -23.18 -6.95
C LYS A 350 34.42 -22.99 -5.60
N LYS A 351 33.29 -23.68 -5.43
CA LYS A 351 32.37 -23.68 -4.28
C LYS A 351 33.06 -23.43 -2.93
N CYS A 352 32.71 -22.32 -2.28
CA CYS A 352 33.07 -22.04 -0.89
C CYS A 352 31.82 -22.21 0.00
N THR A 353 31.69 -23.38 0.63
CA THR A 353 30.60 -23.75 1.55
C THR A 353 30.85 -23.34 3.01
N TYR A 354 31.72 -22.37 3.28
CA TYR A 354 32.08 -22.02 4.66
C TYR A 354 32.13 -20.51 4.89
N TYR A 355 30.98 -19.85 5.03
CA TYR A 355 30.91 -18.53 5.68
C TYR A 355 29.61 -18.39 6.48
N TYR A 356 29.42 -19.29 7.45
CA TYR A 356 28.48 -19.10 8.57
C TYR A 356 29.11 -18.85 9.96
N PRO A 357 30.44 -18.98 10.23
CA PRO A 357 30.95 -18.68 11.57
C PRO A 357 31.42 -17.23 11.80
N PHE A 358 31.60 -16.39 10.77
CA PHE A 358 32.18 -15.05 10.99
C PHE A 358 31.18 -14.01 11.53
N MET A 359 29.87 -14.25 11.40
CA MET A 359 28.84 -13.38 12.00
C MET A 359 28.48 -13.74 13.44
N GLN A 360 28.77 -14.96 13.91
CA GLN A 360 28.56 -15.32 15.32
C GLN A 360 29.63 -14.74 16.25
N SER A 361 30.86 -14.48 15.75
CA SER A 361 31.93 -13.91 16.59
C SER A 361 31.65 -12.46 17.03
N LYS A 362 30.94 -11.66 16.21
CA LYS A 362 30.54 -10.31 16.60
C LYS A 362 29.44 -10.30 17.66
N THR A 363 28.54 -11.28 17.69
CA THR A 363 27.49 -11.36 18.72
C THR A 363 28.02 -11.88 20.05
N GLN A 364 29.12 -12.64 20.04
CA GLN A 364 29.81 -13.08 21.25
C GLN A 364 30.66 -11.97 21.89
N LEU A 365 31.27 -11.10 21.09
CA LEU A 365 32.04 -9.95 21.61
C LEU A 365 31.17 -8.93 22.39
N TYR A 366 29.88 -8.83 22.09
CA TYR A 366 28.94 -7.94 22.81
C TYR A 366 28.41 -8.52 24.13
N LYS A 367 28.65 -9.80 24.43
CA LYS A 367 28.29 -10.41 25.72
C LYS A 367 29.43 -10.42 26.74
N GLU A 368 30.64 -10.04 26.35
CA GLU A 368 31.79 -9.91 27.27
C GLU A 368 32.11 -8.45 27.65
N ILE A 369 31.28 -7.48 27.21
CA ILE A 369 31.43 -6.04 27.50
C ILE A 369 30.22 -5.46 28.28
N LEU A 370 29.34 -6.33 28.80
CA LEU A 370 28.32 -6.00 29.81
C LEU A 370 28.47 -6.96 30.98
#